data_AF-A0A4Y7TAT1-F1
#
_entry.id   AF-A0A4Y7TAT1-F1
#
_cell.length_a   1.000
_cell.length_b   1.000
_cell.length_c   1.000
_cell.angle_alpha   90.00
_cell.angle_beta   90.00
_cell.angle_gamma   90.00
#
_symmetry.space_group_name_H-M   'P 1'
#
loop_
_entity.id
_entity.type
_entity.pdbx_description
1 polymer ?
#
loop_
_entity_poly.entity_id
_entity_poly.type
_entity_poly.pdbx_seq_one_letter_code
_entity_poly.pdbx_strand_id
1 'polypeptide(L)'
;MKKHGETYAEGQLALAEDEPEPREVHPWPIAEALKDTDRFLKRVKAFKAQGKTSAHRIEFGQREPFSLIPAPFLQERVPFRLLPKRLIVHDPSRLLRADYSSSDLPNEPKGWDDKPDLVSVYRLELSKEGKAKLKQEEDAIEKQGAEDRKALANFLENPTTENMPPDQGILLYQGAQKEVGPCTPALFLVHAPAPVKRPVEEAHVYLSPHHLVGRGNHSYAFKVEWEVPRSMVVPDRLCDICVIEKGLEMVAEDDGVKGETRDPRWNELSGEVVEMVDFSRGVDVSIITSSGDDILNEDGEEVVYEILPRRIEIKNEYRGPLRVIHTGIKYHNPQNGSLCRHLAEEEPASLTANVAVVAKLSHPYDDHLQHEAKTYQEFPMHFFQHFTGFNQLRPLRDPFSVGALVPQFYGYYVPEEGNKPMIFDKKVSGSGAPGEAGRAMWKETKLKYEYRSPIMLLEHCGRVIPSNVRDLSIDDRETCASLFLRMHHAGWIQGSPYTRNILMQNGPIDTYP
;
A
#
# COMPACT_ATOMS: atom_id res chain seq x y z
N MET A 1 -15.53 5.25 28.72
CA MET A 1 -16.28 4.75 29.89
C MET A 1 -15.61 5.11 31.23
N LYS A 2 -14.47 4.51 31.64
CA LYS A 2 -13.82 4.81 32.95
C LYS A 2 -13.49 6.29 33.19
N LYS A 3 -12.87 6.96 32.23
CA LYS A 3 -12.53 8.40 32.31
C LYS A 3 -13.75 9.32 32.47
N HIS A 4 -14.94 8.83 32.11
CA HIS A 4 -16.21 9.55 32.19
C HIS A 4 -17.09 9.08 33.36
N GLY A 5 -16.60 8.21 34.24
CA GLY A 5 -17.32 7.77 35.44
C GLY A 5 -18.47 6.78 35.17
N GLU A 6 -18.49 6.14 34.00
CA GLU A 6 -19.49 5.13 33.66
C GLU A 6 -19.12 3.80 34.31
N THR A 7 -19.84 3.41 35.38
CA THR A 7 -19.58 2.20 36.18
C THR A 7 -20.66 1.12 36.04
N TYR A 8 -21.70 1.34 35.23
CA TYR A 8 -22.86 0.44 35.14
C TYR A 8 -22.59 -0.88 34.38
N ALA A 9 -21.38 -1.08 33.87
CA ALA A 9 -21.01 -2.21 33.04
C ALA A 9 -19.66 -2.84 33.47
N GLU A 10 -19.48 -3.09 34.77
CA GLU A 10 -18.22 -3.62 35.35
C GLU A 10 -17.68 -4.84 34.62
N GLY A 11 -18.54 -5.79 34.21
CA GLY A 11 -18.12 -6.97 33.45
C GLY A 11 -17.58 -6.64 32.06
N GLN A 12 -18.18 -5.67 31.36
CA GLN A 12 -17.70 -5.22 30.05
C GLN A 12 -16.42 -4.39 30.18
N LEU A 13 -16.29 -3.62 31.28
CA LEU A 13 -15.08 -2.88 31.58
C LEU A 13 -13.90 -3.79 31.93
N ALA A 14 -14.15 -4.91 32.61
CA ALA A 14 -13.14 -5.92 32.91
C ALA A 14 -12.72 -6.69 31.63
N LEU A 15 -13.68 -7.08 30.79
CA LEU A 15 -13.37 -7.68 29.48
C LEU A 15 -12.57 -6.73 28.59
N ALA A 16 -12.92 -5.44 28.58
CA ALA A 16 -12.17 -4.42 27.84
C ALA A 16 -10.74 -4.20 28.38
N GLU A 17 -10.45 -4.54 29.64
CA GLU A 17 -9.07 -4.51 30.17
C GLU A 17 -8.23 -5.70 29.69
N ASP A 18 -8.88 -6.82 29.40
CA ASP A 18 -8.25 -8.02 28.85
C ASP A 18 -8.17 -7.97 27.31
N GLU A 19 -8.93 -7.08 26.67
CA GLU A 19 -8.90 -6.87 25.22
C GLU A 19 -7.59 -6.16 24.79
N PRO A 20 -6.98 -6.59 23.67
CA PRO A 20 -5.83 -5.90 23.14
C PRO A 20 -6.22 -4.48 22.69
N GLU A 21 -5.35 -3.52 22.97
CA GLU A 21 -5.50 -2.15 22.45
C GLU A 21 -5.72 -2.17 20.92
N PRO A 22 -6.65 -1.37 20.39
CA PRO A 22 -6.90 -1.29 18.95
C PRO A 22 -5.62 -0.99 18.18
N ARG A 23 -5.34 -1.81 17.16
CA ARG A 23 -4.19 -1.66 16.27
C ARG A 23 -4.66 -1.26 14.89
N GLU A 24 -3.85 -0.46 14.20
CA GLU A 24 -4.10 -0.17 12.79
C GLU A 24 -3.97 -1.47 11.97
N VAL A 25 -4.95 -1.71 11.11
CA VAL A 25 -4.95 -2.82 10.15
C VAL A 25 -4.49 -2.25 8.81
N HIS A 26 -3.37 -2.74 8.30
CA HIS A 26 -2.87 -2.35 6.99
C HIS A 26 -3.44 -3.26 5.91
N PRO A 27 -3.74 -2.73 4.72
CA PRO A 27 -4.16 -3.55 3.58
C PRO A 27 -3.12 -4.58 3.18
N TRP A 28 -3.56 -5.60 2.43
CA TRP A 28 -2.65 -6.59 1.87
C TRP A 28 -1.51 -5.90 1.08
N PRO A 29 -0.24 -6.29 1.31
CA PRO A 29 0.88 -5.60 0.70
C PRO A 29 0.86 -5.65 -0.85
N ILE A 30 0.79 -4.49 -1.50
CA ILE A 30 0.77 -4.38 -2.97
C ILE A 30 2.03 -4.97 -3.59
N ALA A 31 3.16 -4.92 -2.87
CA ALA A 31 4.41 -5.52 -3.29
C ALA A 31 4.29 -7.04 -3.51
N GLU A 32 3.50 -7.74 -2.70
CA GLU A 32 3.27 -9.18 -2.85
C GLU A 32 2.37 -9.48 -4.05
N ALA A 33 1.29 -8.71 -4.25
CA ALA A 33 0.43 -8.84 -5.43
C ALA A 33 1.19 -8.57 -6.75
N LEU A 34 2.15 -7.63 -6.73
CA LEU A 34 3.02 -7.35 -7.88
C LEU A 34 3.98 -8.49 -8.18
N LYS A 35 4.50 -9.20 -7.17
CA LYS A 35 5.37 -10.37 -7.40
C LYS A 35 4.63 -11.49 -8.13
N ASP A 36 3.38 -11.76 -7.76
CA ASP A 36 2.58 -12.79 -8.43
C ASP A 36 2.25 -12.38 -9.87
N THR A 37 1.95 -11.09 -10.09
CA THR A 37 1.79 -10.52 -11.44
C THR A 37 3.06 -10.70 -12.28
N ASP A 38 4.24 -10.40 -11.72
CA ASP A 38 5.52 -10.55 -12.41
C ASP A 38 5.84 -12.02 -12.72
N ARG A 39 5.59 -12.92 -11.77
CA ARG A 39 5.79 -14.37 -11.95
C ARG A 39 4.91 -14.89 -13.09
N PHE A 40 3.66 -14.44 -13.15
CA PHE A 40 2.75 -14.80 -14.23
C PHE A 40 3.22 -14.23 -15.58
N LEU A 41 3.64 -12.96 -15.63
CA LEU A 41 4.16 -12.33 -16.84
C LEU A 41 5.43 -13.01 -17.36
N LYS A 42 6.36 -13.39 -16.48
CA LYS A 42 7.57 -14.15 -16.84
C LYS A 42 7.20 -15.48 -17.51
N ARG A 43 6.20 -16.21 -16.98
CA ARG A 43 5.67 -17.44 -17.59
C ARG A 43 5.07 -17.18 -18.97
N VAL A 44 4.18 -16.19 -19.11
CA VAL A 44 3.52 -15.87 -20.39
C VAL A 44 4.53 -15.42 -21.46
N LYS A 45 5.55 -14.63 -21.10
CA LYS A 45 6.60 -14.20 -22.03
C LYS A 45 7.44 -15.39 -22.52
N ALA A 46 7.76 -16.35 -21.66
CA ALA A 46 8.44 -17.58 -22.05
C ALA A 46 7.63 -18.39 -23.08
N PHE A 47 6.30 -18.41 -22.95
CA PHE A 47 5.42 -19.04 -23.95
C PHE A 47 5.36 -18.25 -25.28
N LYS A 48 5.32 -16.92 -25.24
CA LYS A 48 5.28 -16.08 -26.46
C LYS A 48 6.59 -16.08 -27.24
N ALA A 49 7.74 -16.25 -26.59
CA ALA A 49 9.03 -16.36 -27.28
C ALA A 49 9.12 -17.59 -28.23
N GLN A 50 8.19 -18.56 -28.12
CA GLN A 50 8.08 -19.71 -29.01
C GLN A 50 7.16 -19.47 -30.24
N GLY A 51 6.54 -18.29 -30.36
CA GLY A 51 5.69 -17.90 -31.48
C GLY A 51 5.97 -16.47 -31.95
N LYS A 52 6.45 -16.34 -33.20
CA LYS A 52 6.79 -15.09 -33.92
C LYS A 52 6.13 -13.82 -33.35
N THR A 53 6.92 -12.87 -32.87
CA THR A 53 6.47 -11.52 -32.54
C THR A 53 6.29 -10.68 -33.80
N SER A 54 5.14 -10.04 -33.95
CA SER A 54 4.89 -9.07 -35.02
C SER A 54 5.58 -7.74 -34.70
N ALA A 55 6.28 -7.18 -35.70
CA ALA A 55 7.17 -6.02 -35.57
C ALA A 55 6.47 -4.64 -35.48
N HIS A 56 5.19 -4.59 -35.11
CA HIS A 56 4.39 -3.34 -35.09
C HIS A 56 3.75 -3.05 -33.73
N ARG A 57 4.21 -3.69 -32.65
CA ARG A 57 3.62 -3.50 -31.32
C ARG A 57 4.28 -2.33 -30.61
N ILE A 58 3.47 -1.49 -30.00
CA ILE A 58 3.86 -0.30 -29.26
C ILE A 58 4.64 -0.69 -28.02
N GLU A 59 5.74 -0.01 -27.76
CA GLU A 59 6.43 -0.05 -26.47
C GLU A 59 5.67 0.84 -25.48
N PHE A 60 4.69 0.26 -24.79
CA PHE A 60 4.24 0.79 -23.50
C PHE A 60 5.34 0.51 -22.46
N GLY A 61 5.10 0.81 -21.18
CA GLY A 61 5.85 0.12 -20.13
C GLY A 61 5.78 -1.41 -20.30
N GLN A 62 6.04 -2.17 -19.24
CA GLN A 62 6.14 -3.62 -19.38
C GLN A 62 4.87 -4.34 -19.92
N ARG A 63 3.72 -3.65 -19.87
CA ARG A 63 2.39 -4.16 -20.14
C ARG A 63 1.53 -3.09 -20.83
N GLU A 64 0.72 -3.53 -21.80
CA GLU A 64 -0.29 -2.69 -22.45
C GLU A 64 -1.40 -2.34 -21.43
N PRO A 65 -1.82 -1.06 -21.36
CA PRO A 65 -2.88 -0.62 -20.46
C PRO A 65 -4.15 -1.45 -20.62
N PHE A 66 -4.78 -1.82 -19.50
CA PHE A 66 -6.02 -2.60 -19.49
C PHE A 66 -5.93 -3.96 -20.21
N SER A 67 -4.73 -4.53 -20.33
CA SER A 67 -4.56 -5.86 -20.92
C SER A 67 -5.11 -6.98 -20.03
N LEU A 68 -5.20 -8.18 -20.60
CA LEU A 68 -5.89 -9.36 -20.03
C LEU A 68 -5.59 -9.71 -18.57
N ILE A 69 -4.39 -9.42 -18.08
CA ILE A 69 -4.02 -9.66 -16.67
C ILE A 69 -4.31 -8.36 -15.92
N PRO A 70 -5.35 -8.20 -15.09
CA PRO A 70 -5.65 -6.91 -14.48
C PRO A 70 -4.51 -6.40 -13.58
N ALA A 71 -4.30 -5.08 -13.52
CA ALA A 71 -3.43 -4.49 -12.52
C ALA A 71 -4.01 -4.71 -11.11
N PRO A 72 -3.19 -5.06 -10.10
CA PRO A 72 -3.65 -5.20 -8.72
C PRO A 72 -4.09 -3.84 -8.16
N PHE A 73 -5.10 -3.83 -7.29
CA PHE A 73 -5.57 -2.60 -6.67
C PHE A 73 -4.58 -2.08 -5.64
N LEU A 74 -4.24 -0.79 -5.70
CA LEU A 74 -3.51 -0.13 -4.63
C LEU A 74 -4.52 0.34 -3.58
N GLN A 75 -4.44 -0.25 -2.39
CA GLN A 75 -5.26 0.10 -1.23
C GLN A 75 -4.42 0.70 -0.10
N GLU A 76 -3.15 0.30 -0.01
CA GLU A 76 -2.19 0.91 0.90
C GLU A 76 -2.18 2.42 0.78
N ARG A 77 -2.17 3.07 1.94
CA ARG A 77 -2.07 4.51 2.03
C ARG A 77 -0.77 5.02 1.39
N VAL A 78 -0.92 6.01 0.51
CA VAL A 78 0.20 6.73 -0.11
C VAL A 78 0.46 8.04 0.66
N PRO A 79 1.62 8.21 1.30
CA PRO A 79 2.03 9.48 1.91
C PRO A 79 2.09 10.62 0.90
N PHE A 80 1.83 11.87 1.32
CA PHE A 80 1.85 13.03 0.40
C PHE A 80 3.19 13.20 -0.27
N ARG A 81 4.29 12.96 0.45
CA ARG A 81 5.66 13.03 -0.08
C ARG A 81 5.95 12.03 -1.21
N LEU A 82 5.15 10.96 -1.32
CA LEU A 82 5.28 9.94 -2.36
C LEU A 82 4.27 10.12 -3.50
N LEU A 83 3.31 11.04 -3.37
CA LEU A 83 2.46 11.40 -4.49
C LEU A 83 3.31 12.01 -5.61
N PRO A 84 3.15 11.56 -6.87
CA PRO A 84 3.81 12.14 -8.02
C PRO A 84 3.57 13.65 -8.10
N LYS A 85 4.63 14.43 -8.36
CA LYS A 85 4.46 15.87 -8.59
C LYS A 85 3.73 16.16 -9.89
N ARG A 86 3.92 15.30 -10.90
CA ARG A 86 3.31 15.40 -12.23
C ARG A 86 2.66 14.09 -12.63
N LEU A 87 1.50 14.18 -13.28
CA LEU A 87 0.87 13.05 -13.95
C LEU A 87 0.88 13.27 -15.46
N ILE A 88 1.30 12.24 -16.18
CA ILE A 88 1.15 12.12 -17.63
C ILE A 88 -0.11 11.29 -17.89
N VAL A 89 -1.16 11.95 -18.35
CA VAL A 89 -2.48 11.34 -18.49
C VAL A 89 -2.72 10.99 -19.94
N HIS A 90 -2.90 9.70 -20.21
CA HIS A 90 -3.21 9.13 -21.51
C HIS A 90 -4.72 8.94 -21.65
N ASP A 91 -5.33 9.68 -22.58
CA ASP A 91 -6.78 9.81 -22.74
C ASP A 91 -7.22 9.72 -24.22
N PRO A 92 -6.99 8.59 -24.91
CA PRO A 92 -7.35 8.45 -26.33
C PRO A 92 -8.84 8.68 -26.62
N SER A 93 -9.70 8.48 -25.61
CA SER A 93 -11.16 8.61 -25.70
C SER A 93 -11.69 9.99 -25.28
N ARG A 94 -10.81 10.94 -24.93
CA ARG A 94 -11.19 12.32 -24.53
C ARG A 94 -12.09 12.38 -23.30
N LEU A 95 -11.90 11.48 -22.34
CA LEU A 95 -12.57 11.36 -21.03
C LEU A 95 -12.29 12.53 -20.07
N LEU A 96 -11.26 13.34 -20.34
CA LEU A 96 -10.96 14.53 -19.55
C LEU A 96 -11.90 15.71 -19.83
N ARG A 97 -12.75 15.67 -20.86
CA ARG A 97 -13.78 16.70 -21.10
C ARG A 97 -14.92 16.64 -20.08
N ALA A 98 -15.12 15.49 -19.41
CA ALA A 98 -16.18 15.24 -18.43
C ALA A 98 -17.59 15.68 -18.89
N ASP A 99 -17.85 15.55 -20.19
CA ASP A 99 -19.11 15.96 -20.84
C ASP A 99 -19.48 14.87 -21.86
N TYR A 100 -20.11 13.81 -21.36
CA TYR A 100 -20.50 12.63 -22.15
C TYR A 100 -21.96 12.30 -21.94
N SER A 101 -22.66 12.00 -23.03
CA SER A 101 -23.96 11.33 -22.93
C SER A 101 -23.75 9.85 -22.57
N SER A 102 -24.73 9.24 -21.90
CA SER A 102 -24.66 7.82 -21.55
C SER A 102 -24.60 6.88 -22.77
N SER A 103 -24.97 7.37 -23.96
CA SER A 103 -24.86 6.65 -25.23
C SER A 103 -23.48 6.70 -25.88
N ASP A 104 -22.60 7.61 -25.46
CA ASP A 104 -21.31 7.83 -26.13
C ASP A 104 -20.25 6.79 -25.71
N LEU A 105 -20.21 6.41 -24.44
CA LEU A 105 -19.17 5.56 -23.87
C LEU A 105 -19.20 4.09 -24.34
N PRO A 106 -20.36 3.41 -24.49
CA PRO A 106 -20.39 1.99 -24.85
C PRO A 106 -19.96 1.67 -26.30
N ASN A 107 -19.97 2.68 -27.17
CA ASN A 107 -19.67 2.54 -28.60
C ASN A 107 -18.18 2.80 -28.94
N GLU A 108 -17.38 3.12 -27.92
CA GLU A 108 -15.95 3.35 -28.07
C GLU A 108 -15.18 2.04 -28.37
N PRO A 109 -14.17 2.07 -29.27
CA PRO A 109 -13.34 0.91 -29.55
C PRO A 109 -12.75 0.33 -28.26
N LYS A 110 -12.59 -1.00 -28.23
CA LYS A 110 -12.05 -1.70 -27.06
C LYS A 110 -10.52 -1.76 -27.06
N GLY A 111 -9.89 -1.70 -28.23
CA GLY A 111 -8.43 -1.72 -28.33
C GLY A 111 -7.86 -0.37 -27.97
N TRP A 112 -6.87 -0.36 -27.07
CA TRP A 112 -6.16 0.87 -26.70
C TRP A 112 -5.49 1.54 -27.92
N ASP A 113 -5.04 0.73 -28.88
CA ASP A 113 -4.31 1.15 -30.08
C ASP A 113 -5.21 1.56 -31.25
N ASP A 114 -6.54 1.50 -31.08
CA ASP A 114 -7.49 1.82 -32.14
C ASP A 114 -7.57 3.33 -32.41
N LYS A 115 -7.02 4.16 -31.51
CA LYS A 115 -7.03 5.64 -31.59
C LYS A 115 -5.65 6.23 -31.28
N PRO A 116 -5.34 7.43 -31.83
CA PRO A 116 -4.15 8.17 -31.43
C PRO A 116 -4.25 8.53 -29.96
N ASP A 117 -3.11 8.42 -29.27
CA ASP A 117 -3.03 8.67 -27.84
C ASP A 117 -3.01 10.18 -27.58
N LEU A 118 -3.90 10.65 -26.70
CA LEU A 118 -4.01 12.05 -26.32
C LEU A 118 -3.42 12.22 -24.93
N VAL A 119 -2.28 12.89 -24.86
CA VAL A 119 -1.51 13.01 -23.64
C VAL A 119 -1.67 14.42 -23.07
N SER A 120 -2.05 14.51 -21.80
CA SER A 120 -2.14 15.75 -21.05
C SER A 120 -1.26 15.67 -19.80
N VAL A 121 -0.62 16.79 -19.43
CA VAL A 121 0.17 16.86 -18.21
C VAL A 121 -0.59 17.59 -17.13
N TYR A 122 -0.53 17.03 -15.93
CA TYR A 122 -1.16 17.55 -14.73
C TYR A 122 -0.12 17.73 -13.63
N ARG A 123 -0.35 18.70 -12.75
CA ARG A 123 0.47 18.96 -11.56
C ARG A 123 -0.33 18.63 -10.30
N LEU A 124 0.36 18.09 -9.29
CA LEU A 124 -0.21 17.91 -7.95
C LEU A 124 -0.53 19.28 -7.35
N GLU A 125 -1.74 19.44 -6.82
CA GLU A 125 -2.16 20.66 -6.14
C GLU A 125 -2.51 20.38 -4.67
N LEU A 126 -1.80 21.06 -3.78
CA LEU A 126 -1.98 20.99 -2.34
C LEU A 126 -2.51 22.32 -1.79
N SER A 127 -3.52 22.24 -0.93
CA SER A 127 -4.03 23.33 -0.09
C SER A 127 -2.98 23.71 0.97
N LYS A 128 -3.32 24.70 1.81
CA LYS A 128 -2.46 25.09 2.94
C LYS A 128 -2.29 23.93 3.92
N GLU A 129 -3.37 23.20 4.17
CA GLU A 129 -3.43 22.05 5.06
C GLU A 129 -2.68 20.85 4.50
N GLY A 130 -2.79 20.58 3.19
CA GLY A 130 -1.99 19.53 2.55
C GLY A 130 -0.50 19.83 2.56
N LYS A 131 -0.09 21.09 2.34
CA LYS A 131 1.31 21.51 2.49
C LYS A 131 1.82 21.37 3.93
N ALA A 132 0.97 21.67 4.92
CA ALA A 132 1.30 21.48 6.33
C ALA A 132 1.49 19.99 6.67
N LYS A 133 0.61 19.11 6.16
CA LYS A 133 0.73 17.65 6.30
C LYS A 133 1.99 17.11 5.63
N LEU A 134 2.30 17.54 4.42
CA LEU A 134 3.53 17.18 3.73
C LEU A 134 4.76 17.55 4.56
N LYS A 135 4.81 18.77 5.08
CA LYS A 135 5.90 19.21 5.94
C LYS A 135 5.98 18.37 7.23
N GLN A 136 4.85 18.06 7.86
CA GLN A 136 4.80 17.21 9.03
C GLN A 136 5.34 15.80 8.74
N GLU A 137 5.03 15.22 7.58
CA GLU A 137 5.58 13.92 7.15
C GLU A 137 7.10 13.99 6.94
N GLU A 138 7.61 15.06 6.32
CA GLU A 138 9.05 15.27 6.12
C GLU A 138 9.79 15.44 7.46
N ASP A 139 9.28 16.31 8.34
CA ASP A 139 9.84 16.56 9.68
C ASP A 139 9.83 15.27 10.52
N ALA A 140 8.76 14.46 10.43
CA ALA A 140 8.66 13.18 11.15
C ALA A 140 9.71 12.16 10.69
N ILE A 141 9.99 12.08 9.38
CA ILE A 141 11.02 11.18 8.84
C ILE A 141 12.42 11.63 9.23
N GLU A 142 12.70 12.93 9.19
CA GLU A 142 13.99 13.46 9.62
C GLU A 142 14.22 13.17 11.11
N LYS A 143 13.19 13.40 11.94
CA LYS A 143 13.20 13.09 13.36
C LYS A 143 13.42 11.60 13.61
N GLN A 144 12.66 10.72 12.96
CA GLN A 144 12.83 9.28 13.09
C GLN A 144 14.24 8.86 12.70
N GLY A 145 14.76 9.34 11.57
CA GLY A 145 16.13 9.03 11.15
C GLY A 145 17.20 9.54 12.13
N ALA A 146 16.96 10.65 12.83
CA ALA A 146 17.84 11.14 13.88
C ALA A 146 17.77 10.29 15.16
N GLU A 147 16.57 9.86 15.55
CA GLU A 147 16.34 8.96 16.66
C GLU A 147 16.99 7.59 16.41
N ASP A 148 16.84 7.04 15.20
CA ASP A 148 17.48 5.79 14.78
C ASP A 148 19.00 5.88 14.83
N ARG A 149 19.59 6.98 14.33
CA ARG A 149 21.05 7.22 14.42
C ARG A 149 21.53 7.33 15.86
N LYS A 150 20.75 7.98 16.73
CA LYS A 150 21.07 8.11 18.14
C LYS A 150 20.95 6.76 18.86
N ALA A 151 19.90 5.99 18.56
CA ALA A 151 19.71 4.65 19.11
C ALA A 151 20.87 3.73 18.72
N LEU A 152 21.30 3.76 17.45
CA LEU A 152 22.47 3.02 16.99
C LEU A 152 23.75 3.49 17.70
N ALA A 153 23.98 4.80 17.86
CA ALA A 153 25.15 5.30 18.56
C ALA A 153 25.20 4.83 20.03
N ASN A 154 24.07 4.95 20.75
CA ASN A 154 23.94 4.46 22.13
C ASN A 154 24.17 2.95 22.22
N PHE A 155 23.65 2.18 21.26
CA PHE A 155 23.88 0.74 21.17
C PHE A 155 25.36 0.41 20.98
N LEU A 156 26.08 1.13 20.12
CA LEU A 156 27.50 0.89 19.90
C LEU A 156 28.37 1.23 21.11
N GLU A 157 27.94 2.16 21.97
CA GLU A 157 28.60 2.47 23.24
C GLU A 157 28.41 1.34 24.27
N ASN A 158 27.22 0.71 24.31
CA ASN A 158 26.90 -0.39 25.21
C ASN A 158 26.09 -1.49 24.50
N PRO A 159 26.76 -2.38 23.75
CA PRO A 159 26.10 -3.33 22.87
C PRO A 159 25.51 -4.49 23.67
N THR A 160 24.30 -4.30 24.16
CA THR A 160 23.51 -5.31 24.85
C THR A 160 22.20 -5.52 24.14
N THR A 161 21.56 -6.66 24.37
CA THR A 161 20.21 -6.96 23.85
C THR A 161 19.16 -5.94 24.27
N GLU A 162 19.30 -5.35 25.45
CA GLU A 162 18.38 -4.30 25.96
C GLU A 162 18.50 -2.97 25.19
N ASN A 163 19.68 -2.68 24.64
CA ASN A 163 19.94 -1.47 23.85
C ASN A 163 19.90 -1.72 22.34
N MET A 164 19.58 -2.95 21.91
CA MET A 164 19.65 -3.37 20.52
C MET A 164 18.64 -2.59 19.67
N PRO A 165 19.04 -2.03 18.50
CA PRO A 165 18.10 -1.42 17.59
C PRO A 165 17.24 -2.52 16.94
N PRO A 166 15.90 -2.42 17.00
CA PRO A 166 15.01 -3.52 16.56
C PRO A 166 15.15 -3.85 15.07
N ASP A 167 15.45 -2.86 14.22
CA ASP A 167 15.39 -2.98 12.76
C ASP A 167 16.75 -2.73 12.06
N GLN A 168 17.87 -2.76 12.80
CA GLN A 168 19.20 -2.42 12.26
C GLN A 168 20.29 -3.47 12.53
N GLY A 169 19.92 -4.75 12.55
CA GLY A 169 20.89 -5.83 12.51
C GLY A 169 20.29 -7.22 12.61
N ILE A 170 21.16 -8.21 12.47
CA ILE A 170 20.81 -9.63 12.57
C ILE A 170 21.57 -10.24 13.75
N LEU A 171 20.83 -10.83 14.68
CA LEU A 171 21.41 -11.58 15.80
C LEU A 171 21.70 -13.02 15.37
N LEU A 172 22.96 -13.45 15.52
CA LEU A 172 23.42 -14.80 15.21
C LEU A 172 23.93 -15.51 16.46
N TYR A 173 23.39 -16.70 16.68
CA TYR A 173 23.80 -17.62 17.73
C TYR A 173 24.97 -18.50 17.26
N GLN A 174 26.01 -18.62 18.08
CA GLN A 174 27.14 -19.52 17.83
C GLN A 174 26.88 -20.90 18.45
N GLY A 175 26.82 -21.95 17.61
CA GLY A 175 26.96 -23.37 17.95
C GLY A 175 26.21 -23.87 19.21
N ALA A 176 26.86 -23.76 20.38
CA ALA A 176 26.38 -24.24 21.68
C ALA A 176 25.31 -23.36 22.36
N GLN A 177 25.02 -22.16 21.81
CA GLN A 177 24.08 -21.17 22.36
C GLN A 177 22.59 -21.50 22.15
N LYS A 178 22.22 -22.75 21.84
CA LYS A 178 20.80 -23.14 21.69
C LYS A 178 20.18 -23.69 22.98
N GLU A 179 21.01 -24.08 23.93
CA GLU A 179 20.57 -24.59 25.23
C GLU A 179 20.38 -23.44 26.21
N VAL A 180 19.39 -23.59 27.10
CA VAL A 180 19.05 -22.60 28.12
C VAL A 180 20.19 -22.49 29.13
N GLY A 181 20.55 -21.26 29.50
CA GLY A 181 21.57 -20.97 30.51
C GLY A 181 22.72 -20.11 30.02
N PRO A 182 23.82 -20.03 30.81
CA PRO A 182 24.96 -19.17 30.52
C PRO A 182 25.65 -19.55 29.22
N CYS A 183 25.94 -18.56 28.38
CA CYS A 183 26.55 -18.77 27.07
C CYS A 183 27.48 -17.61 26.69
N THR A 184 28.28 -17.81 25.64
CA THR A 184 29.18 -16.77 25.14
C THR A 184 28.41 -15.60 24.49
N PRO A 185 29.03 -14.42 24.30
CA PRO A 185 28.44 -13.32 23.55
C PRO A 185 27.87 -13.75 22.18
N ALA A 186 26.64 -13.34 21.89
CA ALA A 186 26.05 -13.52 20.57
C ALA A 186 26.65 -12.52 19.57
N LEU A 187 26.60 -12.85 18.28
CA LEU A 187 27.11 -12.01 17.21
C LEU A 187 25.97 -11.14 16.66
N PHE A 188 26.15 -9.83 16.64
CA PHE A 188 25.17 -8.90 16.07
C PHE A 188 25.74 -8.23 14.81
N LEU A 189 25.13 -8.52 13.67
CA LEU A 189 25.55 -8.02 12.37
C LEU A 189 24.77 -6.76 12.03
N VAL A 190 25.41 -5.60 12.17
CA VAL A 190 24.81 -4.30 11.83
C VAL A 190 24.87 -4.11 10.32
N HIS A 191 23.74 -3.76 9.72
CA HIS A 191 23.62 -3.35 8.31
C HIS A 191 23.32 -1.85 8.21
N ALA A 192 23.37 -1.29 6.99
CA ALA A 192 22.99 0.10 6.77
C ALA A 192 21.48 0.30 7.07
N PRO A 193 21.03 1.50 7.48
CA PRO A 193 19.61 1.76 7.70
C PRO A 193 18.82 1.69 6.39
N ALA A 194 17.51 1.40 6.52
CA ALA A 194 16.60 1.40 5.39
C ALA A 194 16.62 2.77 4.68
N PRO A 195 16.78 2.81 3.35
CA PRO A 195 16.81 4.06 2.63
C PRO A 195 15.43 4.72 2.66
N VAL A 196 15.42 6.02 2.89
CA VAL A 196 14.23 6.83 2.79
C VAL A 196 13.79 6.88 1.32
N LYS A 197 12.57 6.40 1.03
CA LYS A 197 11.97 6.44 -0.32
C LYS A 197 12.05 7.86 -0.89
N ARG A 198 12.42 8.02 -2.16
CA ARG A 198 12.54 9.35 -2.78
C ARG A 198 11.17 9.87 -3.22
N PRO A 199 10.96 11.19 -3.27
CA PRO A 199 9.77 11.77 -3.89
C PRO A 199 9.63 11.32 -5.34
N VAL A 200 8.38 11.13 -5.78
CA VAL A 200 8.07 10.73 -7.15
C VAL A 200 7.88 11.98 -7.99
N GLU A 201 8.70 12.15 -9.03
CA GLU A 201 8.59 13.30 -9.92
C GLU A 201 7.42 13.15 -10.90
N GLU A 202 7.29 11.97 -11.51
CA GLU A 202 6.35 11.71 -12.60
C GLU A 202 5.74 10.29 -12.49
N ALA A 203 4.48 10.18 -12.87
CA ALA A 203 3.77 8.91 -13.04
C ALA A 203 2.77 9.01 -14.21
N HIS A 204 2.34 7.88 -14.75
CA HIS A 204 1.42 7.83 -15.89
C HIS A 204 0.06 7.30 -15.47
N VAL A 205 -1.01 7.89 -15.99
CA VAL A 205 -2.39 7.43 -15.76
C VAL A 205 -3.04 7.13 -17.09
N TYR A 206 -3.65 5.96 -17.20
CA TYR A 206 -4.34 5.50 -18.40
C TYR A 206 -5.86 5.51 -18.17
N LEU A 207 -6.59 6.23 -19.02
CA LEU A 207 -8.05 6.38 -18.94
C LEU A 207 -8.76 5.60 -20.05
N SER A 208 -9.80 4.86 -19.70
CA SER A 208 -10.61 4.09 -20.66
C SER A 208 -12.11 4.21 -20.37
N PRO A 209 -12.96 4.42 -21.40
CA PRO A 209 -14.42 4.53 -21.24
C PRO A 209 -15.05 3.24 -20.71
N HIS A 210 -14.43 2.09 -20.99
CA HIS A 210 -14.92 0.76 -20.56
C HIS A 210 -14.73 0.50 -19.06
N HIS A 211 -14.04 1.40 -18.36
CA HIS A 211 -13.75 1.30 -16.94
C HIS A 211 -14.48 2.37 -16.11
N LEU A 212 -15.63 2.89 -16.60
CA LEU A 212 -16.52 3.71 -15.79
C LEU A 212 -17.07 2.89 -14.61
N VAL A 213 -16.77 3.32 -13.38
CA VAL A 213 -17.22 2.64 -12.15
C VAL A 213 -18.27 3.43 -11.38
N GLY A 214 -18.45 4.72 -11.67
CA GLY A 214 -19.45 5.53 -10.99
C GLY A 214 -19.82 6.81 -11.73
N ARG A 215 -21.06 7.27 -11.50
CA ARG A 215 -21.57 8.56 -11.98
C ARG A 215 -22.22 9.30 -10.82
N GLY A 216 -21.65 10.46 -10.51
CA GLY A 216 -22.21 11.43 -9.57
C GLY A 216 -23.02 12.49 -10.30
N ASN A 217 -23.59 13.42 -9.52
CA ASN A 217 -24.27 14.59 -10.08
C ASN A 217 -23.31 15.59 -10.72
N HIS A 218 -22.08 15.63 -10.20
CA HIS A 218 -21.04 16.62 -10.53
C HIS A 218 -19.76 15.98 -11.10
N SER A 219 -19.74 14.64 -11.23
CA SER A 219 -18.51 13.92 -11.48
C SER A 219 -18.70 12.55 -12.12
N TYR A 220 -17.66 12.06 -12.80
CA TYR A 220 -17.51 10.68 -13.22
C TYR A 220 -16.37 10.02 -12.45
N ALA A 221 -16.47 8.71 -12.21
CA ALA A 221 -15.40 7.92 -11.61
C ALA A 221 -15.02 6.77 -12.55
N PHE A 222 -13.74 6.70 -12.90
CA PHE A 222 -13.17 5.65 -13.74
C PHE A 222 -12.16 4.84 -12.95
N LYS A 223 -12.20 3.52 -13.06
CA LYS A 223 -11.06 2.69 -12.72
C LYS A 223 -9.95 2.97 -13.74
N VAL A 224 -8.77 3.30 -13.26
CA VAL A 224 -7.61 3.62 -14.10
C VAL A 224 -6.44 2.71 -13.76
N GLU A 225 -5.57 2.47 -14.74
CA GLU A 225 -4.24 1.94 -14.45
C GLU A 225 -3.30 3.13 -14.21
N TRP A 226 -2.60 3.08 -13.08
CA TRP A 226 -1.62 4.05 -12.62
C TRP A 226 -0.25 3.40 -12.65
N GLU A 227 0.59 3.84 -13.58
CA GLU A 227 1.97 3.40 -13.71
C GLU A 227 2.87 4.31 -12.89
N VAL A 228 3.48 3.74 -11.86
CA VAL A 228 4.32 4.44 -10.89
C VAL A 228 5.73 3.85 -10.87
N PRO A 229 6.75 4.60 -10.43
CA PRO A 229 8.05 4.02 -10.13
C PRO A 229 7.89 2.88 -9.12
N ARG A 230 8.50 1.73 -9.39
CA ARG A 230 8.32 0.54 -8.55
C ARG A 230 8.78 0.78 -7.11
N SER A 231 9.80 1.61 -6.91
CA SER A 231 10.29 2.06 -5.60
C SER A 231 9.26 2.81 -4.75
N MET A 232 8.19 3.32 -5.36
CA MET A 232 7.06 3.92 -4.63
C MET A 232 6.29 2.86 -3.84
N VAL A 233 5.99 1.72 -4.49
CA VAL A 233 5.04 0.70 -4.01
C VAL A 233 5.72 -0.59 -3.53
N VAL A 234 6.98 -0.82 -3.88
CA VAL A 234 7.77 -1.98 -3.43
C VAL A 234 8.86 -1.46 -2.49
N PRO A 235 8.98 -2.00 -1.25
CA PRO A 235 10.06 -1.61 -0.35
C PRO A 235 11.41 -2.12 -0.86
N ASP A 236 12.47 -1.38 -0.56
CA ASP A 236 13.84 -1.82 -0.81
C ASP A 236 14.14 -3.07 0.04
N ARG A 237 14.96 -3.99 -0.48
CA ARG A 237 15.21 -5.28 0.16
C ARG A 237 16.61 -5.38 0.70
N LEU A 238 16.75 -5.78 1.96
CA LEU A 238 18.04 -6.22 2.50
C LEU A 238 18.21 -7.71 2.18
N CYS A 239 19.42 -8.12 1.80
CA CYS A 239 19.73 -9.54 1.64
C CYS A 239 20.40 -10.07 2.91
N ASP A 240 19.64 -10.76 3.75
CA ASP A 240 20.13 -11.32 5.01
C ASP A 240 21.32 -12.27 4.79
N ILE A 241 21.29 -13.06 3.70
CA ILE A 241 22.41 -13.95 3.35
C ILE A 241 23.68 -13.13 3.07
N CYS A 242 23.60 -12.01 2.35
CA CYS A 242 24.77 -11.15 2.12
C CYS A 242 25.28 -10.51 3.42
N VAL A 243 24.38 -10.10 4.32
CA VAL A 243 24.74 -9.58 5.65
C VAL A 243 25.49 -10.64 6.44
N ILE A 244 24.95 -11.87 6.49
CA ILE A 244 25.53 -12.99 7.22
C ILE A 244 26.88 -13.42 6.62
N GLU A 245 26.96 -13.65 5.31
CA GLU A 245 28.21 -14.03 4.63
C GLU A 245 29.31 -12.98 4.87
N LYS A 246 28.98 -11.68 4.72
CA LYS A 246 29.96 -10.61 4.92
C LYS A 246 30.36 -10.47 6.38
N GLY A 247 29.40 -10.61 7.30
CA GLY A 247 29.67 -10.60 8.73
C GLY A 247 30.59 -11.74 9.17
N LEU A 248 30.37 -12.95 8.67
CA LEU A 248 31.22 -14.10 8.96
C LEU A 248 32.62 -13.99 8.32
N GLU A 249 32.72 -13.41 7.12
CA GLU A 249 34.01 -13.10 6.50
C GLU A 249 34.83 -12.14 7.39
N MET A 250 34.21 -11.03 7.85
CA MET A 250 34.87 -10.08 8.75
C MET A 250 35.28 -10.72 10.09
N VAL A 251 34.42 -11.58 10.67
CA VAL A 251 34.78 -12.32 11.89
C VAL A 251 35.97 -13.25 11.65
N ALA A 252 36.03 -13.92 10.50
CA ALA A 252 37.16 -14.79 10.15
C ALA A 252 38.45 -14.00 9.86
N GLU A 253 38.35 -12.78 9.34
CA GLU A 253 39.48 -11.85 9.18
C GLU A 253 40.03 -11.42 10.55
N ASP A 254 39.15 -11.10 11.51
CA ASP A 254 39.53 -10.68 12.87
C ASP A 254 40.08 -11.83 13.72
N ASP A 255 39.41 -12.98 13.70
CA ASP A 255 39.68 -14.12 14.59
C ASP A 255 40.58 -15.20 13.96
N GLY A 256 40.85 -15.10 12.66
CA GLY A 256 41.43 -16.19 11.87
C GLY A 256 40.42 -17.30 11.58
N VAL A 257 40.63 -18.06 10.50
CA VAL A 257 39.68 -19.06 9.98
C VAL A 257 39.28 -20.12 11.01
N LYS A 258 40.13 -20.39 12.01
CA LYS A 258 39.87 -21.34 13.11
C LYS A 258 39.72 -20.68 14.48
N GLY A 259 39.62 -19.36 14.56
CA GLY A 259 39.57 -18.64 15.83
C GLY A 259 40.92 -18.49 16.55
N GLU A 260 42.03 -18.62 15.82
CA GLU A 260 43.39 -18.62 16.37
C GLU A 260 43.78 -17.27 17.00
N THR A 261 43.20 -16.16 16.53
CA THR A 261 43.42 -14.80 17.03
C THR A 261 42.21 -14.23 17.77
N ARG A 262 41.20 -15.07 18.08
CA ARG A 262 39.97 -14.64 18.73
C ARG A 262 40.26 -14.06 20.12
N ASP A 263 39.77 -12.85 20.35
CA ASP A 263 39.89 -12.16 21.65
C ASP A 263 39.22 -13.00 22.76
N PRO A 264 39.92 -13.30 23.87
CA PRO A 264 39.41 -14.12 24.97
C PRO A 264 38.08 -13.67 25.55
N ARG A 265 37.77 -12.36 25.54
CA ARG A 265 36.50 -11.84 26.07
C ARG A 265 35.27 -12.44 25.37
N TRP A 266 35.42 -12.87 24.11
CA TRP A 266 34.34 -13.51 23.35
C TRP A 266 34.17 -15.00 23.67
N ASN A 267 34.99 -15.55 24.56
CA ASN A 267 34.89 -16.92 25.05
C ASN A 267 34.34 -16.98 26.49
N GLU A 268 34.15 -15.83 27.14
CA GLU A 268 33.56 -15.73 28.47
C GLU A 268 32.05 -16.00 28.41
N LEU A 269 31.50 -16.70 29.40
CA LEU A 269 30.06 -16.96 29.50
C LEU A 269 29.33 -15.74 30.09
N SER A 270 29.39 -14.61 29.39
CA SER A 270 28.83 -13.33 29.84
C SER A 270 27.39 -13.09 29.40
N GLY A 271 26.83 -13.97 28.56
CA GLY A 271 25.43 -13.93 28.14
C GLY A 271 24.61 -15.08 28.74
N GLU A 272 23.31 -15.01 28.55
CA GLU A 272 22.36 -16.02 29.02
C GLU A 272 21.27 -16.23 27.96
N VAL A 273 20.92 -17.48 27.69
CA VAL A 273 19.73 -17.82 26.91
C VAL A 273 18.62 -18.18 27.88
N VAL A 274 17.52 -17.41 27.85
CA VAL A 274 16.36 -17.62 28.69
C VAL A 274 15.19 -18.16 27.87
N GLU A 275 14.39 -19.06 28.45
CA GLU A 275 13.12 -19.45 27.87
C GLU A 275 12.09 -18.35 28.11
N MET A 276 11.62 -17.76 27.01
CA MET A 276 10.48 -16.87 26.98
C MET A 276 9.26 -17.65 26.54
N VAL A 277 8.24 -17.64 27.39
CA VAL A 277 6.93 -18.18 27.03
C VAL A 277 6.18 -17.11 26.25
N ASP A 278 6.08 -17.29 24.94
CA ASP A 278 5.24 -16.48 24.08
C ASP A 278 3.84 -17.12 24.01
N PHE A 279 2.85 -16.40 24.51
CA PHE A 279 1.46 -16.79 24.34
C PHE A 279 1.04 -16.31 22.94
N SER A 280 1.27 -17.14 21.93
CA SER A 280 0.81 -16.83 20.57
C SER A 280 -0.70 -16.55 20.62
N ARG A 281 -1.07 -15.30 20.31
CA ARG A 281 -2.43 -14.76 20.50
C ARG A 281 -3.35 -15.08 19.30
N GLY A 282 -3.15 -16.23 18.67
CA GLY A 282 -4.02 -16.72 17.62
C GLY A 282 -5.16 -17.52 18.24
N VAL A 283 -6.40 -17.05 18.10
CA VAL A 283 -7.53 -17.98 18.11
C VAL A 283 -7.46 -18.65 16.73
N ASP A 284 -6.83 -19.82 16.66
CA ASP A 284 -6.97 -20.66 15.47
C ASP A 284 -8.40 -21.17 15.48
N VAL A 285 -9.18 -20.70 14.52
CA VAL A 285 -10.56 -21.13 14.31
C VAL A 285 -10.52 -22.16 13.19
N SER A 286 -10.56 -23.44 13.54
CA SER A 286 -10.74 -24.53 12.57
C SER A 286 -12.23 -24.86 12.41
N ILE A 287 -12.68 -24.96 11.15
CA ILE A 287 -14.03 -25.41 10.79
C ILE A 287 -14.06 -26.94 10.88
N ILE A 288 -14.92 -27.48 11.73
CA ILE A 288 -15.22 -28.91 11.80
C ILE A 288 -16.69 -29.12 11.43
N THR A 289 -16.97 -30.13 10.62
CA THR A 289 -18.34 -30.59 10.34
C THR A 289 -18.63 -31.83 11.16
N SER A 290 -19.51 -31.75 12.17
CA SER A 290 -20.25 -32.93 12.67
C SER A 290 -21.34 -32.61 13.71
N SER A 291 -22.58 -32.84 13.29
CA SER A 291 -23.68 -33.58 13.92
C SER A 291 -23.95 -33.31 15.41
N GLY A 292 -24.56 -32.17 15.70
CA GLY A 292 -25.40 -32.03 16.89
C GLY A 292 -25.51 -30.63 17.45
N ASP A 293 -26.71 -30.06 17.28
CA ASP A 293 -27.20 -28.73 17.68
C ASP A 293 -26.50 -27.55 16.96
N ASP A 294 -26.90 -27.36 15.70
CA ASP A 294 -26.22 -26.62 14.63
C ASP A 294 -26.20 -25.07 14.73
N ILE A 295 -25.04 -24.47 14.42
CA ILE A 295 -24.90 -23.09 13.90
C ILE A 295 -24.68 -23.24 12.39
N LEU A 296 -25.59 -22.71 11.57
CA LEU A 296 -25.54 -22.79 10.10
C LEU A 296 -24.84 -21.56 9.50
N ASN A 297 -24.01 -21.75 8.47
CA ASN A 297 -23.47 -20.65 7.65
C ASN A 297 -24.48 -20.13 6.62
N GLU A 298 -24.10 -19.12 5.82
CA GLU A 298 -24.97 -18.50 4.81
C GLU A 298 -25.46 -19.47 3.71
N ASP A 299 -24.74 -20.57 3.49
CA ASP A 299 -25.10 -21.64 2.55
C ASP A 299 -25.93 -22.76 3.20
N GLY A 300 -26.23 -22.67 4.50
CA GLY A 300 -27.00 -23.66 5.26
C GLY A 300 -26.21 -24.88 5.70
N GLU A 301 -24.87 -24.80 5.73
CA GLU A 301 -23.98 -25.85 6.22
C GLU A 301 -23.64 -25.65 7.70
N GLU A 302 -23.59 -26.73 8.48
CA GLU A 302 -23.22 -26.74 9.90
C GLU A 302 -21.72 -26.41 10.07
N VAL A 303 -21.40 -25.33 10.78
CA VAL A 303 -20.02 -24.90 11.05
C VAL A 303 -19.76 -24.94 12.54
N VAL A 304 -18.92 -25.88 12.98
CA VAL A 304 -18.40 -25.90 14.35
C VAL A 304 -17.06 -25.18 14.35
N TYR A 305 -16.95 -24.15 15.18
CA TYR A 305 -15.69 -23.47 15.45
C TYR A 305 -15.00 -24.15 16.64
N GLU A 306 -13.90 -24.85 16.40
CA GLU A 306 -13.04 -25.31 17.49
C GLU A 306 -12.15 -24.14 17.91
N ILE A 307 -12.36 -23.62 19.12
CA ILE A 307 -11.43 -22.68 19.75
C ILE A 307 -10.25 -23.51 20.23
N LEU A 308 -9.16 -23.53 19.46
CA LEU A 308 -7.94 -24.20 19.90
C LEU A 308 -7.38 -23.48 21.15
N PRO A 309 -6.94 -24.23 22.18
CA PRO A 309 -6.30 -23.64 23.34
C PRO A 309 -5.06 -22.86 22.90
N ARG A 310 -4.79 -21.73 23.59
CA ARG A 310 -3.63 -20.86 23.33
C ARG A 310 -2.38 -21.71 23.10
N ARG A 311 -1.77 -21.58 21.91
CA ARG A 311 -0.47 -22.19 21.65
C ARG A 311 0.57 -21.46 22.49
N ILE A 312 1.12 -22.18 23.45
CA ILE A 312 2.30 -21.76 24.20
C ILE A 312 3.49 -22.04 23.27
N GLU A 313 4.06 -20.98 22.71
CA GLU A 313 5.33 -21.07 21.99
C GLU A 313 6.46 -20.76 22.98
N ILE A 314 7.30 -21.74 23.27
CA ILE A 314 8.53 -21.51 24.03
C ILE A 314 9.58 -21.02 23.04
N LYS A 315 10.06 -19.80 23.23
CA LYS A 315 11.12 -19.19 22.42
C LYS A 315 12.34 -18.96 23.29
N ASN A 316 13.52 -19.33 22.79
CA ASN A 316 14.78 -19.05 23.45
C ASN A 316 15.22 -17.64 23.06
N GLU A 317 15.42 -16.77 24.04
CA GLU A 317 15.87 -15.38 23.86
C GLU A 317 17.25 -15.21 24.49
N TYR A 318 18.21 -14.69 23.73
CA TYR A 318 19.51 -14.29 24.27
C TYR A 318 19.38 -12.98 25.06
N ARG A 319 20.07 -12.89 26.20
CA ARG A 319 20.25 -11.68 27.01
C ARG A 319 21.71 -11.51 27.37
N GLY A 320 22.25 -10.31 27.16
CA GLY A 320 23.61 -9.99 27.54
C GLY A 320 24.39 -9.19 26.49
N PRO A 321 25.72 -9.17 26.59
CA PRO A 321 26.59 -8.39 25.72
C PRO A 321 26.72 -9.01 24.32
N LEU A 322 26.79 -8.16 23.31
CA LEU A 322 26.84 -8.52 21.90
C LEU A 322 28.20 -8.18 21.30
N ARG A 323 28.74 -9.09 20.50
CA ARG A 323 29.84 -8.78 19.60
C ARG A 323 29.27 -8.14 18.34
N VAL A 324 29.54 -6.85 18.14
CA VAL A 324 29.00 -6.09 17.01
C VAL A 324 29.95 -6.12 15.81
N ILE A 325 29.43 -6.44 14.63
CA ILE A 325 30.16 -6.39 13.36
C ILE A 325 29.40 -5.51 12.37
N HIS A 326 30.08 -4.50 11.82
CA HIS A 326 29.51 -3.60 10.82
C HIS A 326 29.72 -4.14 9.41
N THR A 327 28.70 -4.77 8.85
CA THR A 327 28.78 -5.40 7.52
C THR A 327 28.82 -4.41 6.36
N GLY A 328 28.27 -3.21 6.54
CA GLY A 328 28.18 -2.17 5.50
C GLY A 328 27.25 -2.51 4.32
N ILE A 329 26.52 -3.63 4.41
CA ILE A 329 25.58 -4.07 3.38
C ILE A 329 24.41 -3.10 3.33
N LYS A 330 24.07 -2.69 2.10
CA LYS A 330 23.01 -1.73 1.81
C LYS A 330 21.77 -2.45 1.32
N TYR A 331 20.63 -1.80 1.46
CA TYR A 331 19.40 -2.24 0.83
C TYR A 331 19.52 -2.17 -0.70
N HIS A 332 18.93 -3.16 -1.35
CA HIS A 332 18.87 -3.30 -2.79
C HIS A 332 17.57 -2.71 -3.34
N ASN A 333 17.72 -1.94 -4.42
CA ASN A 333 16.63 -1.47 -5.25
C ASN A 333 17.03 -1.67 -6.73
N PRO A 334 16.20 -2.34 -7.54
CA PRO A 334 16.45 -2.54 -8.97
C PRO A 334 16.73 -1.24 -9.76
N GLN A 335 16.24 -0.10 -9.30
CA GLN A 335 16.52 1.22 -9.91
C GLN A 335 17.94 1.73 -9.63
N ASN A 336 18.58 1.25 -8.55
CA ASN A 336 19.89 1.73 -8.10
C ASN A 336 21.06 0.80 -8.49
N GLY A 337 20.77 -0.36 -9.09
CA GLY A 337 21.79 -1.30 -9.55
C GLY A 337 21.30 -2.75 -9.59
N SER A 338 22.18 -3.66 -10.00
CA SER A 338 21.91 -5.09 -10.02
C SER A 338 21.67 -5.65 -8.63
N LEU A 339 20.71 -6.56 -8.50
CA LEU A 339 20.49 -7.33 -7.29
C LEU A 339 21.67 -8.29 -7.04
N CYS A 340 21.87 -8.69 -5.78
CA CYS A 340 22.84 -9.72 -5.46
C CYS A 340 22.38 -11.10 -5.98
N ARG A 341 23.30 -12.07 -6.06
CA ARG A 341 22.99 -13.43 -6.54
C ARG A 341 21.83 -14.11 -5.78
N HIS A 342 21.65 -13.79 -4.51
CA HIS A 342 20.60 -14.36 -3.66
C HIS A 342 19.21 -13.78 -3.95
N LEU A 343 19.14 -12.58 -4.52
CA LEU A 343 17.90 -11.89 -4.88
C LEU A 343 17.65 -11.87 -6.40
N ALA A 344 18.53 -12.49 -7.20
CA ALA A 344 18.48 -12.42 -8.66
C ALA A 344 17.19 -13.04 -9.26
N GLU A 345 16.66 -14.12 -8.67
CA GLU A 345 15.40 -14.73 -9.13
C GLU A 345 14.18 -13.82 -8.95
N GLU A 346 14.27 -12.92 -7.97
CA GLU A 346 13.24 -11.93 -7.65
C GLU A 346 13.37 -10.64 -8.45
N GLU A 347 14.33 -10.54 -9.38
CA GLU A 347 14.50 -9.33 -10.18
C GLU A 347 13.20 -8.99 -10.92
N PRO A 348 12.66 -7.78 -10.70
CA PRO A 348 11.39 -7.42 -11.29
C PRO A 348 11.56 -7.29 -12.78
N ALA A 349 10.46 -7.51 -13.48
CA ALA A 349 10.51 -7.52 -14.92
C ALA A 349 10.41 -6.08 -15.52
N SER A 350 10.28 -5.05 -14.67
CA SER A 350 10.30 -3.60 -14.98
C SER A 350 10.69 -2.74 -13.75
N LEU A 351 11.17 -1.51 -14.00
CA LEU A 351 11.44 -0.47 -12.99
C LEU A 351 10.18 0.35 -12.63
N THR A 352 9.11 0.21 -13.40
CA THR A 352 7.77 0.74 -13.13
C THR A 352 6.83 -0.39 -12.71
N ALA A 353 5.74 -0.05 -12.04
CA ALA A 353 4.67 -0.96 -11.67
C ALA A 353 3.32 -0.35 -12.04
N ASN A 354 2.43 -1.17 -12.61
CA ASN A 354 1.05 -0.76 -12.90
C ASN A 354 0.17 -1.22 -11.74
N VAL A 355 -0.52 -0.28 -11.11
CA VAL A 355 -1.54 -0.54 -10.09
C VAL A 355 -2.88 0.03 -10.54
N ALA A 356 -3.97 -0.49 -10.00
CA ALA A 356 -5.31 0.02 -10.29
C ALA A 356 -5.79 0.95 -9.17
N VAL A 357 -6.31 2.11 -9.55
CA VAL A 357 -6.92 3.12 -8.66
C VAL A 357 -8.17 3.70 -9.31
N VAL A 358 -8.85 4.63 -8.64
CA VAL A 358 -10.00 5.36 -9.21
C VAL A 358 -9.57 6.79 -9.53
N ALA A 359 -9.88 7.25 -10.75
CA ALA A 359 -9.80 8.65 -11.13
C ALA A 359 -11.21 9.25 -11.16
N LYS A 360 -11.44 10.24 -10.29
CA LYS A 360 -12.65 11.06 -10.29
C LYS A 360 -12.44 12.33 -11.10
N LEU A 361 -13.37 12.63 -12.00
CA LEU A 361 -13.36 13.76 -12.92
C LEU A 361 -14.60 14.64 -12.67
N SER A 362 -14.44 15.96 -12.71
CA SER A 362 -15.47 16.99 -12.52
C SER A 362 -16.08 17.47 -13.83
N HIS A 363 -17.39 17.74 -13.86
CA HIS A 363 -18.05 18.37 -15.00
C HIS A 363 -17.44 19.75 -15.35
N PRO A 364 -17.59 20.21 -16.61
CA PRO A 364 -17.16 21.55 -17.00
C PRO A 364 -17.69 22.65 -16.08
N TYR A 365 -16.79 23.55 -15.67
CA TYR A 365 -17.11 24.72 -14.84
C TYR A 365 -17.65 24.39 -13.45
N ASP A 366 -17.31 23.20 -12.93
CA ASP A 366 -17.73 22.74 -11.62
C ASP A 366 -16.54 22.61 -10.66
N ASP A 367 -16.57 23.42 -9.59
CA ASP A 367 -15.54 23.46 -8.55
C ASP A 367 -15.70 22.36 -7.49
N HIS A 368 -16.66 21.44 -7.64
CA HIS A 368 -16.94 20.38 -6.67
C HIS A 368 -15.70 19.57 -6.29
N LEU A 369 -14.91 19.15 -7.29
CA LEU A 369 -13.74 18.31 -7.04
C LEU A 369 -12.61 19.06 -6.31
N GLN A 370 -12.47 20.36 -6.55
CA GLN A 370 -11.52 21.20 -5.83
C GLN A 370 -11.91 21.32 -4.35
N HIS A 371 -13.20 21.56 -4.08
CA HIS A 371 -13.71 21.61 -2.71
C HIS A 371 -13.57 20.27 -2.01
N GLU A 372 -13.90 19.16 -2.66
CA GLU A 372 -13.73 17.81 -2.12
C GLU A 372 -12.26 17.53 -1.78
N ALA A 373 -11.33 17.80 -2.70
CA ALA A 373 -9.90 17.65 -2.46
C ALA A 373 -9.39 18.49 -1.29
N LYS A 374 -9.93 19.71 -1.11
CA LYS A 374 -9.60 20.55 0.05
C LYS A 374 -10.09 19.92 1.35
N THR A 375 -11.32 19.41 1.37
CA THR A 375 -11.89 18.72 2.54
C THR A 375 -11.05 17.49 2.93
N TYR A 376 -10.62 16.68 1.95
CA TYR A 376 -9.73 15.55 2.21
C TYR A 376 -8.38 15.98 2.83
N GLN A 377 -7.89 17.18 2.52
CA GLN A 377 -6.67 17.76 3.11
C GLN A 377 -6.87 18.22 4.54
N GLU A 378 -8.10 18.50 4.94
CA GLU A 378 -8.45 18.89 6.30
C GLU A 378 -8.80 17.70 7.21
N PHE A 379 -9.20 16.55 6.64
CA PHE A 379 -9.60 15.39 7.44
C PHE A 379 -8.49 14.90 8.40
N PRO A 380 -8.86 14.47 9.62
CA PRO A 380 -7.91 13.93 10.57
C PRO A 380 -7.39 12.56 10.12
N MET A 381 -6.24 12.15 10.65
CA MET A 381 -5.53 10.96 10.19
C MET A 381 -6.34 9.67 10.27
N HIS A 382 -7.06 9.49 11.38
CA HIS A 382 -7.84 8.29 11.65
C HIS A 382 -9.03 8.09 10.70
N PHE A 383 -9.38 9.06 9.85
CA PHE A 383 -10.38 8.86 8.81
C PHE A 383 -9.88 7.92 7.71
N PHE A 384 -8.57 7.85 7.50
CA PHE A 384 -7.90 7.09 6.45
C PHE A 384 -7.42 5.70 6.92
N GLN A 385 -7.77 5.28 8.13
CA GLN A 385 -7.16 4.13 8.80
C GLN A 385 -8.22 3.09 9.15
N HIS A 386 -7.85 1.82 9.04
CA HIS A 386 -8.63 0.69 9.55
C HIS A 386 -8.07 0.29 10.91
N PHE A 387 -8.91 -0.13 11.84
CA PHE A 387 -8.50 -0.58 13.16
C PHE A 387 -9.10 -1.95 13.50
N THR A 388 -8.35 -2.75 14.26
CA THR A 388 -8.82 -4.02 14.81
C THR A 388 -9.90 -3.79 15.86
N GLY A 389 -10.74 -4.80 16.04
CA GLY A 389 -11.79 -4.81 17.06
C GLY A 389 -13.09 -4.16 16.60
N PHE A 390 -13.99 -3.98 17.56
CA PHE A 390 -15.32 -3.45 17.32
C PHE A 390 -15.54 -2.17 18.10
N ASN A 391 -16.43 -1.33 17.61
CA ASN A 391 -16.89 -0.14 18.32
C ASN A 391 -18.40 -0.20 18.49
N GLN A 392 -18.90 0.47 19.54
CA GLN A 392 -20.32 0.58 19.83
C GLN A 392 -20.63 2.05 20.10
N LEU A 393 -21.39 2.67 19.20
CA LEU A 393 -21.66 4.10 19.23
C LEU A 393 -23.15 4.36 19.27
N ARG A 394 -23.65 4.97 20.35
CA ARG A 394 -25.06 5.34 20.46
C ARG A 394 -25.46 6.28 19.30
N PRO A 395 -26.65 6.10 18.69
CA PRO A 395 -27.74 5.23 19.13
C PRO A 395 -27.66 3.77 18.65
N LEU A 396 -26.62 3.38 17.89
CA LEU A 396 -26.42 1.99 17.47
C LEU A 396 -26.25 1.10 18.71
N ARG A 397 -26.85 -0.08 18.64
CA ARG A 397 -26.87 -1.03 19.76
C ARG A 397 -25.92 -2.19 19.50
N ASP A 398 -25.70 -2.55 18.24
CA ASP A 398 -24.85 -3.67 17.91
C ASP A 398 -23.42 -3.17 17.61
N PRO A 399 -22.40 -4.00 17.91
CA PRO A 399 -21.01 -3.65 17.61
C PRO A 399 -20.76 -3.64 16.10
N PHE A 400 -19.91 -2.74 15.63
CA PHE A 400 -19.52 -2.64 14.22
C PHE A 400 -18.00 -2.53 14.08
N SER A 401 -17.47 -2.96 12.93
CA SER A 401 -16.04 -2.90 12.64
C SER A 401 -15.55 -1.46 12.44
N VAL A 402 -14.30 -1.20 12.82
CA VAL A 402 -13.71 0.14 12.73
C VAL A 402 -12.90 0.29 11.45
N GLY A 403 -13.60 0.34 10.31
CA GLY A 403 -12.97 0.65 9.02
C GLY A 403 -12.73 2.14 8.80
N ALA A 404 -11.91 2.46 7.79
CA ALA A 404 -11.71 3.84 7.31
C ALA A 404 -13.05 4.51 6.94
N LEU A 405 -13.12 5.83 7.12
CA LEU A 405 -14.29 6.66 6.80
C LEU A 405 -14.25 7.23 5.38
N VAL A 406 -13.04 7.35 4.83
CA VAL A 406 -12.75 7.90 3.51
C VAL A 406 -11.67 7.04 2.84
N PRO A 407 -11.50 7.10 1.51
CA PRO A 407 -10.39 6.45 0.80
C PRO A 407 -9.05 6.64 1.51
N GLN A 408 -8.27 5.58 1.71
CA GLN A 408 -7.01 5.59 2.48
C GLN A 408 -5.96 6.54 1.93
N PHE A 409 -6.03 6.84 0.63
CA PHE A 409 -5.21 7.87 0.01
C PHE A 409 -6.00 8.63 -1.06
N TYR A 410 -5.46 9.79 -1.41
CA TYR A 410 -5.93 10.58 -2.53
C TYR A 410 -4.79 11.43 -3.09
N GLY A 411 -4.94 11.87 -4.33
CA GLY A 411 -4.10 12.91 -4.91
C GLY A 411 -4.94 13.78 -5.84
N TYR A 412 -4.87 15.10 -5.66
CA TYR A 412 -5.60 16.07 -6.47
C TYR A 412 -4.68 16.77 -7.45
N TYR A 413 -5.05 16.70 -8.73
CA TYR A 413 -4.22 17.12 -9.83
C TYR A 413 -4.98 18.05 -10.76
N VAL A 414 -4.35 19.15 -11.15
CA VAL A 414 -4.92 20.13 -12.08
C VAL A 414 -4.12 20.18 -13.37
N PRO A 415 -4.76 20.49 -14.51
CA PRO A 415 -4.05 20.62 -15.78
C PRO A 415 -2.90 21.63 -15.67
N GLU A 416 -1.74 21.30 -16.21
CA GLU A 416 -0.60 22.22 -16.25
C GLU A 416 -0.92 23.42 -17.15
N GLU A 417 -0.73 24.64 -16.64
CA GLU A 417 -1.06 25.87 -17.37
C GLU A 417 -0.21 26.00 -18.64
N GLY A 418 -0.84 26.42 -19.74
CA GLY A 418 -0.17 26.55 -21.03
C GLY A 418 0.13 25.22 -21.74
N ASN A 419 -0.01 24.07 -21.07
CA ASN A 419 0.22 22.77 -21.67
C ASN A 419 -1.00 22.34 -22.51
N LYS A 420 -0.84 22.28 -23.82
CA LYS A 420 -1.87 21.79 -24.75
C LYS A 420 -1.76 20.27 -24.89
N PRO A 421 -2.88 19.53 -24.93
CA PRO A 421 -2.85 18.09 -25.19
C PRO A 421 -1.99 17.75 -26.40
N MET A 422 -1.07 16.82 -26.23
CA MET A 422 -0.22 16.31 -27.28
C MET A 422 -0.90 15.10 -27.92
N ILE A 423 -0.99 15.09 -29.25
CA ILE A 423 -1.50 13.93 -29.99
C ILE A 423 -0.31 13.09 -30.45
N PHE A 424 -0.23 11.86 -29.97
CA PHE A 424 0.75 10.87 -30.41
C PHE A 424 0.09 9.91 -31.40
N ASP A 425 0.34 10.15 -32.69
CA ASP A 425 -0.04 9.26 -33.79
C ASP A 425 1.13 8.33 -34.12
N LYS A 426 0.98 7.04 -33.80
CA LYS A 426 2.07 6.05 -33.85
C LYS A 426 2.30 5.44 -35.23
N LYS A 427 1.56 5.86 -36.27
CA LYS A 427 1.81 5.45 -37.67
C LYS A 427 3.11 6.03 -38.26
N VAL A 428 3.82 6.90 -37.53
CA VAL A 428 5.12 7.44 -37.91
C VAL A 428 6.15 7.06 -36.85
N SER A 429 7.07 6.16 -37.18
CA SER A 429 8.15 5.76 -36.28
C SER A 429 9.16 6.90 -36.08
N GLY A 430 9.53 7.18 -34.82
CA GLY A 430 10.80 7.85 -34.51
C GLY A 430 10.79 9.36 -34.22
N SER A 431 9.66 10.02 -33.94
CA SER A 431 9.70 11.42 -33.48
C SER A 431 8.83 11.68 -32.26
N GLY A 432 9.45 12.12 -31.17
CA GLY A 432 8.80 12.84 -30.06
C GLY A 432 8.22 14.21 -30.47
N ALA A 433 7.84 14.36 -31.73
CA ALA A 433 7.17 15.52 -32.31
C ALA A 433 5.90 15.04 -33.02
N PRO A 434 4.77 15.77 -32.92
CA PRO A 434 3.55 15.41 -33.61
C PRO A 434 3.80 15.35 -35.13
N GLY A 435 3.59 14.19 -35.73
CA GLY A 435 3.65 14.01 -37.18
C GLY A 435 2.71 14.97 -37.93
N GLU A 436 2.88 15.12 -39.25
CA GLU A 436 2.01 15.99 -40.05
C GLU A 436 0.51 15.63 -39.92
N ALA A 437 0.18 14.33 -39.77
CA ALA A 437 -1.16 13.84 -39.49
C ALA A 437 -1.69 14.32 -38.12
N GLY A 438 -0.87 14.22 -37.07
CA GLY A 438 -1.22 14.74 -35.73
C GLY A 438 -1.42 16.26 -35.70
N ARG A 439 -0.63 17.01 -36.48
CA ARG A 439 -0.79 18.46 -36.65
C ARG A 439 -2.04 18.86 -37.44
N ALA A 440 -2.40 18.10 -38.47
CA ALA A 440 -3.63 18.32 -39.24
C ALA A 440 -4.87 18.02 -38.40
N MET A 441 -4.90 16.88 -37.70
CA MET A 441 -5.99 16.51 -36.79
C MET A 441 -6.13 17.50 -35.62
N TRP A 442 -5.02 18.03 -35.09
CA TRP A 442 -5.02 19.10 -34.08
C TRP A 442 -5.63 20.42 -34.60
N LYS A 443 -5.37 20.79 -35.86
CA LYS A 443 -5.97 21.99 -36.48
C LYS A 443 -7.48 21.87 -36.65
N GLU A 444 -8.00 20.66 -36.85
CA GLU A 444 -9.43 20.39 -37.03
C GLU A 444 -10.17 20.27 -35.68
N THR A 445 -9.48 19.82 -34.63
CA THR A 445 -10.01 19.72 -33.24
C THR A 445 -9.95 21.01 -32.43
N LYS A 446 -9.42 22.09 -33.02
CA LYS A 446 -9.11 23.40 -32.42
C LYS A 446 -10.28 24.16 -31.76
N LEU A 447 -11.50 23.63 -31.76
CA LEU A 447 -12.71 24.33 -31.31
C LEU A 447 -13.43 23.74 -30.08
N LYS A 448 -13.03 22.60 -29.50
CA LYS A 448 -13.83 21.94 -28.43
C LYS A 448 -13.06 21.37 -27.23
N TYR A 449 -11.78 21.68 -27.07
CA TYR A 449 -10.94 21.21 -25.95
C TYR A 449 -10.55 22.34 -24.98
N GLU A 450 -11.46 23.27 -24.72
CA GLU A 450 -11.21 24.36 -23.77
C GLU A 450 -11.16 23.86 -22.33
N TYR A 451 -12.04 22.92 -21.97
CA TYR A 451 -12.10 22.35 -20.64
C TYR A 451 -11.37 21.00 -20.54
N ARG A 452 -10.59 20.87 -19.48
CA ARG A 452 -10.01 19.62 -18.99
C ARG A 452 -10.30 19.51 -17.51
N SER A 453 -10.97 18.44 -17.14
CA SER A 453 -11.29 18.15 -15.76
C SER A 453 -10.02 18.07 -14.91
N PRO A 454 -10.01 18.65 -13.69
CA PRO A 454 -9.09 18.21 -12.67
C PRO A 454 -9.30 16.71 -12.37
N ILE A 455 -8.28 16.07 -11.81
CA ILE A 455 -8.30 14.63 -11.51
C ILE A 455 -8.07 14.45 -10.03
N MET A 456 -8.94 13.68 -9.38
CA MET A 456 -8.70 13.18 -8.03
C MET A 456 -8.46 11.67 -8.14
N LEU A 457 -7.21 11.25 -7.91
CA LEU A 457 -6.88 9.84 -7.77
C LEU A 457 -7.25 9.38 -6.36
N LEU A 458 -7.90 8.23 -6.24
CA LEU A 458 -8.44 7.68 -4.99
C LEU A 458 -8.24 6.17 -4.94
N GLU A 459 -8.20 5.62 -3.74
CA GLU A 459 -8.36 4.17 -3.51
C GLU A 459 -9.65 3.65 -4.18
N HIS A 460 -9.59 2.41 -4.68
CA HIS A 460 -10.79 1.71 -5.12
C HIS A 460 -11.51 1.05 -3.92
N CYS A 461 -12.45 1.76 -3.30
CA CYS A 461 -13.16 1.31 -2.09
C CYS A 461 -14.32 0.31 -2.34
N GLY A 462 -14.33 -0.38 -3.48
CA GLY A 462 -15.31 -1.42 -3.79
C GLY A 462 -16.48 -0.94 -4.64
N ARG A 463 -17.69 -1.45 -4.36
CA ARG A 463 -18.90 -1.23 -5.16
C ARG A 463 -19.90 -0.37 -4.40
N VAL A 464 -20.70 0.39 -5.13
CA VAL A 464 -21.83 1.15 -4.58
C VAL A 464 -22.83 0.20 -3.92
N ILE A 465 -23.32 0.55 -2.73
CA ILE A 465 -24.37 -0.21 -2.03
C ILE A 465 -25.70 -0.21 -2.84
N PRO A 466 -26.59 -1.20 -2.62
CA PRO A 466 -27.89 -1.23 -3.28
C PRO A 466 -28.67 0.07 -3.13
N SER A 467 -29.42 0.43 -4.18
CA SER A 467 -30.25 1.65 -4.17
C SER A 467 -31.36 1.59 -3.12
N ASN A 468 -31.85 0.39 -2.81
CA ASN A 468 -32.78 0.15 -1.73
C ASN A 468 -32.03 -0.38 -0.49
N VAL A 469 -31.96 0.43 0.55
CA VAL A 469 -31.27 0.11 1.82
C VAL A 469 -31.86 -1.12 2.53
N ARG A 470 -33.09 -1.53 2.19
CA ARG A 470 -33.70 -2.75 2.74
C ARG A 470 -33.03 -4.03 2.23
N ASP A 471 -32.31 -3.94 1.12
CA ASP A 471 -31.58 -5.07 0.53
C ASP A 471 -30.25 -5.33 1.26
N LEU A 472 -29.83 -4.39 2.12
CA LEU A 472 -28.67 -4.57 2.99
C LEU A 472 -29.03 -5.41 4.22
N SER A 473 -28.04 -6.16 4.72
CA SER A 473 -28.14 -6.86 6.01
C SER A 473 -28.31 -5.86 7.16
N ILE A 474 -28.61 -6.35 8.37
CA ILE A 474 -28.65 -5.50 9.57
C ILE A 474 -27.26 -4.90 9.80
N ASP A 475 -26.22 -5.73 9.75
CA ASP A 475 -24.83 -5.35 10.00
C ASP A 475 -24.33 -4.32 8.99
N ASP A 476 -24.68 -4.47 7.70
CA ASP A 476 -24.33 -3.49 6.67
C ASP A 476 -24.98 -2.14 6.91
N ARG A 477 -26.26 -2.13 7.34
CA ARG A 477 -26.98 -0.89 7.66
C ARG A 477 -26.37 -0.19 8.88
N GLU A 478 -26.04 -0.95 9.92
CA GLU A 478 -25.38 -0.43 11.11
C GLU A 478 -24.00 0.13 10.77
N THR A 479 -23.22 -0.61 9.98
CA THR A 479 -21.92 -0.16 9.49
C THR A 479 -22.04 1.12 8.67
N CYS A 480 -23.00 1.21 7.75
CA CYS A 480 -23.28 2.44 6.99
C CYS A 480 -23.65 3.62 7.92
N ALA A 481 -24.52 3.38 8.91
CA ALA A 481 -24.89 4.42 9.87
C ALA A 481 -23.69 4.87 10.72
N SER A 482 -22.82 3.93 11.09
CA SER A 482 -21.60 4.21 11.86
C SER A 482 -20.67 5.19 11.15
N LEU A 483 -20.59 5.15 9.81
CA LEU A 483 -19.73 6.05 9.04
C LEU A 483 -20.09 7.51 9.30
N PHE A 484 -21.39 7.84 9.21
CA PHE A 484 -21.88 9.19 9.44
C PHE A 484 -21.79 9.60 10.91
N LEU A 485 -22.11 8.70 11.84
CA LEU A 485 -22.01 9.00 13.27
C LEU A 485 -20.57 9.27 13.69
N ARG A 486 -19.61 8.49 13.18
CA ARG A 486 -18.18 8.72 13.45
C ARG A 486 -17.69 10.03 12.83
N MET A 487 -18.11 10.37 11.62
CA MET A 487 -17.84 11.70 11.04
C MET A 487 -18.41 12.83 11.93
N HIS A 488 -19.67 12.70 12.37
CA HIS A 488 -20.31 13.70 13.24
C HIS A 488 -19.57 13.85 14.58
N HIS A 489 -19.14 12.75 15.20
CA HIS A 489 -18.35 12.77 16.43
C HIS A 489 -17.01 13.49 16.28
N ALA A 490 -16.42 13.45 15.09
CA ALA A 490 -15.21 14.18 14.74
C ALA A 490 -15.48 15.63 14.28
N GLY A 491 -16.74 16.10 14.33
CA GLY A 491 -17.13 17.46 13.95
C GLY A 491 -17.38 17.67 12.45
N TRP A 492 -17.53 16.59 11.67
CA TRP A 492 -17.72 16.63 10.22
C TRP A 492 -19.13 16.19 9.83
N ILE A 493 -19.71 16.81 8.80
CA ILE A 493 -20.99 16.40 8.21
C ILE A 493 -20.74 16.11 6.73
N GLN A 494 -21.18 14.94 6.25
CA GLN A 494 -20.92 14.53 4.86
C GLN A 494 -21.73 15.35 3.83
N GLY A 495 -22.94 15.82 4.20
CA GLY A 495 -23.71 16.81 3.43
C GLY A 495 -24.45 16.29 2.18
N SER A 496 -24.27 15.02 1.79
CA SER A 496 -24.91 14.38 0.64
C SER A 496 -25.05 12.85 0.83
N PRO A 497 -25.81 12.37 1.84
CA PRO A 497 -25.90 10.96 2.19
C PRO A 497 -26.81 10.21 1.21
N TYR A 498 -26.24 9.77 0.09
CA TYR A 498 -26.93 8.95 -0.92
C TYR A 498 -26.21 7.61 -1.06
N THR A 499 -26.96 6.56 -1.39
CA THR A 499 -26.43 5.21 -1.63
C THR A 499 -25.25 5.20 -2.62
N ARG A 500 -25.32 6.02 -3.69
CA ARG A 500 -24.22 6.21 -4.66
C ARG A 500 -22.89 6.72 -4.09
N ASN A 501 -22.90 7.28 -2.89
CA ASN A 501 -21.73 7.82 -2.21
C ASN A 501 -21.21 6.90 -1.09
N ILE A 502 -21.81 5.73 -0.89
CA ILE A 502 -21.39 4.72 0.07
C ILE A 502 -20.89 3.51 -0.72
N LEU A 503 -19.62 3.17 -0.50
CA LEU A 503 -18.96 2.06 -1.16
C LEU A 503 -18.74 0.93 -0.15
N MET A 504 -18.87 -0.30 -0.63
CA MET A 504 -18.71 -1.52 0.12
C MET A 504 -17.63 -2.37 -0.55
N GLN A 505 -16.66 -2.78 0.24
CA GLN A 505 -15.60 -3.70 -0.15
C GLN A 505 -15.71 -4.95 0.73
N ASN A 506 -15.68 -6.11 0.08
CA ASN A 506 -15.77 -7.40 0.76
C ASN A 506 -14.40 -7.85 1.28
N GLY A 507 -14.43 -8.67 2.33
CA GLY A 507 -13.27 -9.35 2.90
C GLY A 507 -12.51 -8.52 3.95
N PRO A 508 -11.69 -9.17 4.78
CA PRO A 508 -10.73 -8.45 5.62
C PRO A 508 -9.64 -7.85 4.72
N ILE A 509 -9.36 -6.56 4.90
CA ILE A 509 -8.54 -5.76 3.97
C ILE A 509 -7.06 -6.19 3.93
N ASP A 510 -6.61 -6.89 4.97
CA ASP A 510 -5.27 -7.42 5.18
C ASP A 510 -5.09 -8.82 4.55
N THR A 511 -6.03 -9.28 3.74
CA THR A 511 -5.93 -10.56 3.02
C THR A 511 -5.85 -10.36 1.51
N TYR A 512 -5.22 -11.32 0.83
CA TYR A 512 -5.06 -11.28 -0.62
C TYR A 512 -6.45 -11.20 -1.32
N PRO A 513 -6.65 -10.24 -2.25
CA PRO A 513 -7.96 -9.99 -2.87
C PRO A 513 -8.40 -10.98 -3.95
#